data_AF-A0AAD6T3D5-F1
#
_entry.id   AF-A0AAD6T3D5-F1
#
_cell.length_a   1.000
_cell.length_b   1.000
_cell.length_c   1.000
_cell.angle_alpha   90.00
_cell.angle_beta   90.00
_cell.angle_gamma   90.00
#
_symmetry.space_group_name_H-M   'P 1'
#
loop_
_entity.id
_entity.type
_entity.pdbx_description
1 polymer ?
#
loop_
_entity_poly.entity_id
_entity_poly.type
_entity_poly.pdbx_seq_one_letter_code
_entity_poly.pdbx_strand_id
1 'polypeptide(L)'
;MHSNSVESAQPFLADPHCFGMTEHPSASIERAKIPSQALLSLPRADGELALDPLPLHLSLGLAYTVGSAIGTHPPSTDSCLAAFVLPNGVGLSAGARAWSKHAHRSQPQDPSENARKTAESSAGWWGRPFGPKAVLNERALALFWKVMNAATWRNLHWLPHQILVYEVRVAEGYGMRWSQDRSGVQGDGYDITAWTFRGFVEPMMEGGHEVGWRH
;
A
#
# COMPACT_ATOMS: atom_id res chain seq x y z
N MET A 1 41.78 4.45 27.64
CA MET A 1 41.22 4.55 26.27
C MET A 1 40.46 3.25 26.00
N HIS A 2 39.16 3.22 26.24
CA HIS A 2 38.31 2.10 25.87
C HIS A 2 37.14 2.67 25.07
N SER A 3 37.31 2.76 23.75
CA SER A 3 36.21 3.02 22.83
C SER A 3 35.41 1.73 22.70
N ASN A 4 34.24 1.70 23.34
CA ASN A 4 33.20 0.74 22.98
C ASN A 4 32.60 1.20 21.65
N SER A 5 32.91 0.47 20.59
CA SER A 5 32.22 0.58 19.32
C SER A 5 30.75 0.24 19.54
N VAL A 6 29.88 1.23 19.41
CA VAL A 6 28.44 1.00 19.30
C VAL A 6 28.21 0.34 17.96
N GLU A 7 28.00 -0.96 17.98
CA GLU A 7 27.53 -1.73 16.84
C GLU A 7 26.13 -1.22 16.49
N SER A 8 26.06 -0.33 15.51
CA SER A 8 24.78 0.16 14.98
C SER A 8 24.12 -1.03 14.26
N ALA A 9 23.24 -1.74 14.96
CA ALA A 9 22.37 -2.74 14.37
C ALA A 9 21.62 -2.07 13.22
N GLN A 10 21.99 -2.40 11.98
CA GLN A 10 21.26 -1.95 10.81
C GLN A 10 19.83 -2.51 10.91
N PRO A 11 18.79 -1.72 10.61
CA PRO A 11 17.44 -2.22 10.68
C PRO A 11 17.29 -3.32 9.63
N PHE A 12 17.18 -4.57 10.08
CA PHE A 12 16.58 -5.60 9.26
C PHE A 12 15.27 -5.04 8.70
N LEU A 13 15.00 -5.26 7.41
CA LEU A 13 13.69 -4.97 6.86
C LEU A 13 12.68 -5.75 7.71
N ALA A 14 11.87 -5.03 8.48
CA ALA A 14 10.82 -5.65 9.27
C ALA A 14 9.92 -6.46 8.32
N ASP A 15 9.59 -7.68 8.71
CA ASP A 15 8.72 -8.52 7.92
C ASP A 15 7.35 -7.81 7.74
N PRO A 16 6.82 -7.75 6.50
CA PRO A 16 5.49 -7.23 6.25
C PRO A 16 4.46 -7.95 7.11
N HIS A 17 3.58 -7.17 7.73
CA HIS A 17 2.51 -7.71 8.56
C HIS A 17 1.23 -6.88 8.40
N CYS A 18 0.10 -7.57 8.38
CA CYS A 18 -1.22 -6.98 8.24
C CYS A 18 -2.26 -7.98 8.74
N PHE A 19 -3.26 -7.49 9.48
CA PHE A 19 -4.35 -8.31 9.97
C PHE A 19 -5.01 -9.11 8.84
N GLY A 20 -5.16 -10.43 9.05
CA GLY A 20 -5.76 -11.34 8.08
C GLY A 20 -4.93 -11.60 6.82
N MET A 21 -3.67 -11.17 6.77
CA MET A 21 -2.78 -11.40 5.62
C MET A 21 -1.53 -12.17 6.03
N THR A 22 -1.11 -13.09 5.16
CA THR A 22 0.08 -13.91 5.36
C THR A 22 0.93 -13.91 4.10
N GLU A 23 2.24 -13.80 4.26
CA GLU A 23 3.17 -14.03 3.17
C GLU A 23 3.26 -15.52 2.78
N HIS A 24 3.94 -15.80 1.67
CA HIS A 24 4.35 -17.13 1.29
C HIS A 24 5.23 -17.75 2.39
N PRO A 25 5.12 -19.05 2.71
CA PRO A 25 5.85 -19.67 3.82
C PRO A 25 7.38 -19.53 3.77
N SER A 26 7.95 -19.35 2.57
CA SER A 26 9.39 -19.14 2.41
C SER A 26 9.83 -17.68 2.57
N ALA A 27 8.93 -16.70 2.69
CA ALA A 27 9.26 -15.27 2.61
C ALA A 27 10.32 -14.83 3.62
N SER A 28 10.14 -15.14 4.90
CA SER A 28 11.13 -14.79 5.94
C SER A 28 12.47 -15.49 5.72
N ILE A 29 12.46 -16.74 5.23
CA ILE A 29 13.69 -17.47 4.90
C ILE A 29 14.43 -16.81 3.73
N GLU A 30 13.70 -16.39 2.68
CA GLU A 30 14.28 -15.69 1.54
C GLU A 30 14.79 -14.29 1.92
N ARG A 31 14.09 -13.54 2.78
CA ARG A 31 14.59 -12.25 3.30
C ARG A 31 15.85 -12.39 4.12
N ALA A 32 15.95 -13.42 4.95
CA ALA A 32 17.13 -13.67 5.77
C ALA A 32 18.40 -13.94 4.94
N LYS A 33 18.26 -14.34 3.67
CA LYS A 33 19.39 -14.53 2.74
C LYS A 33 19.91 -13.21 2.15
N ILE A 34 19.14 -12.11 2.23
CA ILE A 34 19.51 -10.84 1.63
C ILE A 34 20.58 -10.18 2.52
N PRO A 35 21.80 -9.97 2.02
CA PRO A 35 22.85 -9.30 2.79
C PRO A 35 22.39 -7.90 3.21
N SER A 36 22.67 -7.49 4.45
CA SER A 36 22.30 -6.14 4.92
C SER A 36 22.88 -5.02 4.03
N GLN A 37 24.02 -5.27 3.36
CA GLN A 37 24.64 -4.36 2.41
C GLN A 37 24.00 -4.37 1.00
N ALA A 38 23.29 -5.44 0.62
CA ALA A 38 22.57 -5.48 -0.66
C ALA A 38 21.34 -4.55 -0.63
N LEU A 39 20.81 -4.26 0.57
CA LEU A 39 19.76 -3.26 0.79
C LEU A 39 20.24 -1.82 0.50
N LEU A 40 21.55 -1.58 0.49
CA LEU A 40 22.17 -0.26 0.28
C LEU A 40 22.73 -0.05 -1.13
N SER A 41 22.70 -1.09 -1.98
CA SER A 41 23.39 -1.11 -3.27
C SER A 41 22.41 -1.33 -4.42
N LEU A 42 21.67 -0.29 -4.80
CA LEU A 42 21.06 -0.25 -6.15
C LEU A 42 22.19 -0.03 -7.16
N PRO A 43 22.26 -0.78 -8.28
CA PRO A 43 23.22 -0.46 -9.33
C PRO A 43 22.94 0.94 -9.88
N ARG A 44 23.99 1.77 -9.90
CA ARG A 44 24.04 2.98 -10.73
C ARG A 44 24.25 2.56 -12.19
N ALA A 45 23.45 3.18 -13.04
CA ALA A 45 23.73 3.73 -14.37
C ALA A 45 24.69 3.05 -15.37
N ASP A 46 25.20 1.83 -15.19
CA ASP A 46 26.12 1.24 -16.16
C ASP A 46 26.49 -0.21 -15.81
N GLY A 47 25.77 -1.18 -16.39
CA GLY A 47 26.18 -2.59 -16.46
C GLY A 47 25.30 -3.55 -15.67
N GLU A 48 24.60 -4.42 -16.40
CA GLU A 48 23.71 -5.47 -15.90
C GLU A 48 24.35 -6.36 -14.81
N LEU A 49 24.02 -6.06 -13.56
CA LEU A 49 23.84 -7.11 -12.56
C LEU A 49 22.33 -7.24 -12.37
N ALA A 50 21.72 -8.14 -13.14
CA ALA A 50 20.35 -8.55 -12.94
C ALA A 50 20.27 -9.20 -11.55
N LEU A 51 19.97 -8.40 -10.52
CA LEU A 51 19.61 -8.94 -9.22
C LEU A 51 18.47 -9.92 -9.44
N ASP A 52 18.57 -11.09 -8.81
CA ASP A 52 17.50 -12.07 -8.87
C ASP A 52 16.17 -11.39 -8.53
N PRO A 53 15.12 -11.56 -9.36
CA PRO A 53 13.88 -10.81 -9.25
C PRO A 53 13.21 -10.87 -7.86
N LEU A 54 13.36 -12.00 -7.15
CA LEU A 54 12.78 -12.20 -5.83
C LEU A 54 13.55 -11.45 -4.72
N PRO A 55 14.88 -11.59 -4.58
CA PRO A 55 15.67 -10.72 -3.68
C PRO A 55 15.39 -9.23 -3.87
N LEU A 56 15.27 -8.75 -5.11
CA LEU A 56 14.91 -7.36 -5.39
C LEU A 56 13.50 -7.01 -4.86
N HIS A 57 12.50 -7.88 -5.12
CA HIS A 57 11.14 -7.69 -4.61
C HIS A 57 11.12 -7.57 -3.08
N LEU A 58 11.83 -8.47 -2.41
CA LEU A 58 11.93 -8.50 -0.95
C LEU A 58 12.71 -7.32 -0.37
N SER A 59 13.80 -6.89 -1.04
CA SER A 59 14.60 -5.73 -0.61
C SER A 59 13.84 -4.40 -0.71
N LEU A 60 12.84 -4.33 -1.60
CA LEU A 60 11.92 -3.20 -1.69
C LEU A 60 10.88 -3.17 -0.55
N GLY A 61 10.93 -4.13 0.37
CA GLY A 61 9.99 -4.26 1.48
C GLY A 61 8.58 -4.67 1.02
N LEU A 62 8.48 -5.32 -0.15
CA LEU A 62 7.22 -5.84 -0.65
C LEU A 62 6.94 -7.21 -0.04
N ALA A 63 5.68 -7.45 0.30
CA ALA A 63 5.16 -8.74 0.70
C ALA A 63 5.30 -9.74 -0.46
N TYR A 64 5.77 -10.94 -0.14
CA TYR A 64 5.81 -12.06 -1.07
C TYR A 64 4.57 -12.94 -0.86
N THR A 65 3.71 -13.02 -1.87
CA THR A 65 2.44 -13.75 -1.85
C THR A 65 2.26 -14.58 -3.12
N VAL A 66 1.30 -15.50 -3.10
CA VAL A 66 0.88 -16.20 -4.32
C VAL A 66 0.29 -15.16 -5.29
N GLY A 67 0.95 -14.95 -6.44
CA GLY A 67 0.56 -13.95 -7.42
C GLY A 67 1.35 -12.63 -7.36
N SER A 68 2.36 -12.53 -6.49
CA SER A 68 3.28 -11.38 -6.48
C SER A 68 3.92 -11.17 -7.84
N ALA A 69 3.97 -9.92 -8.28
CA ALA A 69 4.53 -9.49 -9.56
C ALA A 69 6.06 -9.37 -9.48
N ILE A 70 6.72 -10.49 -9.21
CA ILE A 70 8.17 -10.60 -9.10
C ILE A 70 8.82 -10.09 -10.40
N GLY A 71 9.88 -9.28 -10.28
CA GLY A 71 10.56 -8.65 -11.41
C GLY A 71 9.91 -7.36 -11.91
N THR A 72 8.91 -6.83 -11.19
CA THR A 72 8.34 -5.51 -11.46
C THR A 72 8.63 -4.53 -10.32
N HIS A 73 8.61 -3.24 -10.64
CA HIS A 73 8.83 -2.18 -9.65
C HIS A 73 7.51 -1.60 -9.16
N PRO A 74 7.37 -1.35 -7.84
CA PRO A 74 6.22 -0.63 -7.30
C PRO A 74 6.29 0.85 -7.72
N PRO A 75 5.15 1.57 -7.70
CA PRO A 75 5.17 3.03 -7.85
C PRO A 75 5.95 3.70 -6.72
N SER A 76 6.54 4.86 -7.00
CA SER A 76 7.03 5.73 -5.93
C SER A 76 5.86 6.32 -5.12
N THR A 77 6.15 6.81 -3.91
CA THR A 77 5.19 7.58 -3.11
C THR A 77 4.64 8.77 -3.89
N ASP A 78 5.48 9.46 -4.66
CA ASP A 78 5.07 10.60 -5.49
C ASP A 78 4.12 10.18 -6.62
N SER A 79 4.38 9.04 -7.27
CA SER A 79 3.45 8.49 -8.27
C SER A 79 2.10 8.12 -7.63
N CYS A 80 2.12 7.52 -6.43
CA CYS A 80 0.90 7.22 -5.68
C CYS A 80 0.13 8.50 -5.33
N LEU A 81 0.84 9.53 -4.86
CA LEU A 81 0.28 10.82 -4.49
C LEU A 81 -0.34 11.51 -5.70
N ALA A 82 0.39 11.59 -6.83
CA ALA A 82 -0.08 12.20 -8.07
C ALA A 82 -1.40 11.58 -8.54
N ALA A 83 -1.48 10.24 -8.53
CA ALA A 83 -2.70 9.52 -8.86
C ALA A 83 -3.84 9.76 -7.85
N PHE A 84 -3.50 9.92 -6.56
CA PHE A 84 -4.47 10.16 -5.49
C PHE A 84 -5.07 11.57 -5.56
N VAL A 85 -4.26 12.59 -5.84
CA VAL A 85 -4.68 14.00 -5.89
C VAL A 85 -5.28 14.43 -7.23
N LEU A 86 -5.27 13.56 -8.25
CA LEU A 86 -5.80 13.85 -9.57
C LEU A 86 -7.26 14.38 -9.48
N PRO A 87 -7.54 15.60 -9.94
CA PRO A 87 -8.87 16.20 -9.84
C PRO A 87 -9.84 15.55 -10.83
N ASN A 88 -11.12 15.53 -10.47
CA ASN A 88 -12.20 15.18 -11.37
C ASN A 88 -13.00 16.42 -11.79
N GLY A 89 -13.95 16.22 -12.72
CA GLY A 89 -14.80 17.30 -13.24
C GLY A 89 -15.70 17.97 -12.19
N VAL A 90 -15.84 17.41 -10.98
CA VAL A 90 -16.60 18.03 -9.88
C VAL A 90 -15.70 18.70 -8.84
N GLY A 91 -14.37 18.79 -9.05
CA GLY A 91 -13.44 19.47 -8.15
C GLY A 91 -13.02 18.67 -6.90
N LEU A 92 -13.30 17.37 -6.88
CA LEU A 92 -12.74 16.45 -5.87
C LEU A 92 -11.53 15.71 -6.47
N SER A 93 -10.54 15.41 -5.64
CA SER A 93 -9.47 14.47 -5.99
C SER A 93 -10.02 13.04 -6.12
N ALA A 94 -9.29 12.16 -6.80
CA ALA A 94 -9.60 10.73 -6.87
C ALA A 94 -9.73 10.13 -5.45
N GLY A 95 -8.79 10.47 -4.57
CA GLY A 95 -8.79 10.14 -3.15
C GLY A 95 -10.04 10.61 -2.42
N ALA A 96 -10.35 11.90 -2.47
CA ALA A 96 -11.51 12.46 -1.77
C ALA A 96 -12.85 11.89 -2.28
N ARG A 97 -12.95 11.64 -3.59
CA ARG A 97 -14.14 11.00 -4.18
C ARG A 97 -14.30 9.56 -3.69
N ALA A 98 -13.21 8.78 -3.68
CA ALA A 98 -13.26 7.41 -3.18
C ALA A 98 -13.60 7.39 -1.69
N TRP A 99 -13.01 8.28 -0.90
CA TRP A 99 -13.25 8.37 0.53
C TRP A 99 -14.71 8.73 0.82
N SER A 100 -15.27 9.70 0.09
CA SER A 100 -16.69 10.08 0.19
C SER A 100 -17.64 8.90 -0.03
N LYS A 101 -17.24 7.93 -0.85
CA LYS A 101 -18.00 6.69 -1.09
C LYS A 101 -17.68 5.58 -0.09
N HIS A 102 -16.48 5.55 0.46
CA HIS A 102 -15.97 4.42 1.22
C HIS A 102 -16.11 4.59 2.74
N ALA A 103 -16.12 5.82 3.25
CA ALA A 103 -16.05 6.12 4.69
C ALA A 103 -17.12 5.44 5.57
N HIS A 104 -18.29 5.11 5.01
CA HIS A 104 -19.36 4.43 5.76
C HIS A 104 -19.10 2.93 6.00
N ARG A 105 -18.01 2.38 5.44
CA ARG A 105 -17.71 0.95 5.42
C ARG A 105 -16.81 0.50 6.56
N SER A 106 -16.02 1.41 7.12
CA SER A 106 -15.22 1.12 8.30
C SER A 106 -16.12 0.89 9.53
N GLN A 107 -15.80 -0.14 10.30
CA GLN A 107 -16.50 -0.41 11.56
C GLN A 107 -16.26 0.71 12.60
N PRO A 108 -17.20 0.93 13.53
CA PRO A 108 -16.98 1.78 14.70
C PRO A 108 -15.81 1.25 15.52
N GLN A 109 -14.97 2.15 16.04
CA GLN A 109 -13.80 1.75 16.84
C GLN A 109 -14.15 1.20 18.23
N ASP A 110 -15.42 1.29 18.66
CA ASP A 110 -15.88 0.79 19.96
C ASP A 110 -17.33 0.26 19.86
N PRO A 111 -17.57 -1.06 20.03
CA PRO A 111 -18.90 -1.63 20.14
C PRO A 111 -19.48 -1.56 21.57
N SER A 112 -18.71 -1.09 22.56
CA SER A 112 -19.19 -0.97 23.94
C SER A 112 -20.09 0.26 24.10
N GLU A 113 -21.33 0.00 24.51
CA GLU A 113 -22.37 1.00 24.71
C GLU A 113 -21.98 2.03 25.79
N ASN A 114 -22.36 3.30 25.54
CA ASN A 114 -22.43 4.44 26.47
C ASN A 114 -21.36 5.55 26.39
N ALA A 115 -20.65 5.72 25.26
CA ALA A 115 -19.99 7.00 24.99
C ALA A 115 -21.00 7.98 24.34
N ARG A 116 -21.30 9.07 25.04
CA ARG A 116 -22.13 10.20 24.56
C ARG A 116 -21.83 10.54 23.11
N LYS A 117 -22.87 10.46 22.27
CA LYS A 117 -22.91 10.86 20.85
C LYS A 117 -22.34 12.27 20.66
N THR A 118 -21.07 12.37 20.32
CA THR A 118 -20.60 13.44 19.45
C THR A 118 -20.50 12.87 18.04
N ALA A 119 -20.83 13.66 17.03
CA ALA A 119 -20.82 13.19 15.63
C ALA A 119 -19.43 12.74 15.13
N GLU A 120 -18.38 12.93 15.94
CA GLU A 120 -17.01 12.49 15.71
C GLU A 120 -16.74 11.07 16.23
N SER A 121 -17.42 10.60 17.27
CA SER A 121 -17.17 9.27 17.88
C SER A 121 -17.78 8.10 17.10
N SER A 122 -18.68 8.37 16.15
CA SER A 122 -19.31 7.36 15.30
C SER A 122 -18.65 7.20 13.92
N ALA A 123 -17.57 7.93 13.67
CA ALA A 123 -16.84 7.81 12.42
C ALA A 123 -15.86 6.64 12.57
N GLY A 124 -16.04 5.57 11.79
CA GLY A 124 -15.12 4.43 11.81
C GLY A 124 -13.69 4.83 11.41
N TRP A 125 -12.80 3.86 11.19
CA TRP A 125 -11.37 4.12 10.95
C TRP A 125 -11.06 5.22 9.91
N TRP A 126 -11.86 5.32 8.84
CA TRP A 126 -11.69 6.32 7.78
C TRP A 126 -12.16 7.73 8.14
N GLY A 127 -12.81 7.92 9.29
CA GLY A 127 -13.46 9.18 9.64
C GLY A 127 -14.70 9.46 8.77
N ARG A 128 -15.28 10.66 8.94
CA ARG A 128 -16.48 11.08 8.20
C ARG A 128 -16.17 12.19 7.19
N PRO A 129 -16.47 12.00 5.89
CA PRO A 129 -16.30 13.03 4.88
C PRO A 129 -17.40 14.08 5.07
N PHE A 130 -17.00 15.30 5.42
CA PHE A 130 -17.92 16.42 5.58
C PHE A 130 -17.23 17.75 5.27
N GLY A 131 -18.01 18.72 4.77
CA GLY A 131 -17.58 20.08 4.48
C GLY A 131 -17.40 20.38 2.99
N PRO A 132 -16.91 21.58 2.66
CA PRO A 132 -16.62 21.99 1.28
C PRO A 132 -15.62 21.08 0.57
N LYS A 133 -15.64 21.07 -0.76
CA LYS A 133 -14.77 20.21 -1.58
C LYS A 133 -13.28 20.39 -1.29
N ALA A 134 -12.83 21.62 -1.05
CA ALA A 134 -11.45 21.91 -0.66
C ALA A 134 -11.07 21.21 0.65
N VAL A 135 -11.95 21.27 1.65
CA VAL A 135 -11.77 20.60 2.95
C VAL A 135 -11.78 19.08 2.79
N LEU A 136 -12.64 18.53 1.92
CA LEU A 136 -12.64 17.10 1.63
C LEU A 136 -11.33 16.63 0.98
N ASN A 137 -10.77 17.43 0.06
CA ASN A 137 -9.48 17.13 -0.57
C ASN A 137 -8.34 17.16 0.43
N GLU A 138 -8.29 18.18 1.29
CA GLU A 138 -7.28 18.29 2.35
C GLU A 138 -7.34 17.12 3.35
N ARG A 139 -8.54 16.79 3.83
CA ARG A 139 -8.74 15.66 4.75
C ARG A 139 -8.41 14.31 4.10
N ALA A 140 -8.75 14.13 2.82
CA ALA A 140 -8.36 12.93 2.08
C ALA A 140 -6.84 12.83 1.94
N LEU A 141 -6.13 13.94 1.74
CA LEU A 141 -4.67 13.96 1.71
C LEU A 141 -4.07 13.60 3.08
N ALA A 142 -4.69 14.04 4.18
CA ALA A 142 -4.28 13.62 5.52
C ALA A 142 -4.45 12.09 5.70
N LEU A 143 -5.53 11.49 5.17
CA LEU A 143 -5.71 10.04 5.16
C LEU A 143 -4.67 9.31 4.31
N PHE A 144 -4.27 9.89 3.18
CA PHE A 144 -3.19 9.34 2.36
C PHE A 144 -1.91 9.19 3.21
N TRP A 145 -1.48 10.25 3.88
CA TRP A 145 -0.28 10.21 4.72
C TRP A 145 -0.45 9.35 5.96
N LYS A 146 -1.66 9.28 6.56
CA LYS A 146 -1.97 8.36 7.66
C LYS A 146 -1.65 6.91 7.27
N VAL A 147 -2.09 6.47 6.09
CA VAL A 147 -1.83 5.11 5.61
C VAL A 147 -0.38 4.94 5.14
N MET A 148 0.15 5.85 4.34
CA MET A 148 1.48 5.70 3.74
C MET A 148 2.60 5.72 4.79
N ASN A 149 2.48 6.53 5.84
CA ASN A 149 3.49 6.62 6.91
C ASN A 149 3.41 5.46 7.91
N ALA A 150 2.23 4.85 8.06
CA ALA A 150 2.02 3.70 8.96
C ALA A 150 1.99 2.36 8.20
N ALA A 151 2.45 2.34 6.95
CA ALA A 151 2.40 1.16 6.10
C ALA A 151 3.26 0.03 6.65
N THR A 152 2.63 -1.07 7.03
CA THR A 152 3.29 -2.30 7.49
C THR A 152 3.20 -3.42 6.47
N TRP A 153 2.39 -3.22 5.42
CA TRP A 153 2.23 -4.17 4.34
C TRP A 153 2.16 -3.44 3.00
N ARG A 154 3.02 -3.85 2.07
CA ARG A 154 3.04 -3.37 0.69
C ARG A 154 3.05 -4.58 -0.22
N ASN A 155 2.08 -4.74 -1.09
CA ASN A 155 2.05 -5.86 -2.03
C ASN A 155 1.95 -5.36 -3.46
N LEU A 156 2.69 -6.01 -4.36
CA LEU A 156 2.64 -5.78 -5.79
C LEU A 156 2.28 -7.11 -6.45
N HIS A 157 1.11 -7.18 -7.08
CA HIS A 157 0.55 -8.42 -7.59
C HIS A 157 -0.21 -8.23 -8.90
N TRP A 158 -0.38 -9.32 -9.64
CA TRP A 158 -1.15 -9.33 -10.88
C TRP A 158 -2.61 -9.70 -10.62
N LEU A 159 -3.52 -8.95 -11.22
CA LEU A 159 -4.88 -9.40 -11.49
C LEU A 159 -4.94 -9.98 -12.92
N PRO A 160 -6.00 -10.72 -13.27
CA PRO A 160 -6.25 -11.13 -14.65
C PRO A 160 -6.18 -9.96 -15.63
N HIS A 161 -5.90 -10.27 -16.90
CA HIS A 161 -5.78 -9.28 -17.99
C HIS A 161 -4.62 -8.29 -17.83
N GLN A 162 -3.50 -8.72 -17.24
CA GLN A 162 -2.28 -7.91 -17.13
C GLN A 162 -2.49 -6.60 -16.38
N ILE A 163 -3.34 -6.60 -15.35
CA ILE A 163 -3.52 -5.45 -14.48
C ILE A 163 -2.58 -5.61 -13.29
N LEU A 164 -1.55 -4.78 -13.24
CA LEU A 164 -0.64 -4.71 -12.10
C LEU A 164 -1.30 -3.90 -10.99
N VAL A 165 -1.27 -4.41 -9.76
CA VAL A 165 -1.86 -3.76 -8.59
C VAL A 165 -0.82 -3.56 -7.51
N TYR A 166 -0.74 -2.33 -7.02
CA TYR A 166 0.03 -1.97 -5.84
C TYR A 166 -0.94 -1.69 -4.70
N GLU A 167 -0.76 -2.38 -3.59
CA GLU A 167 -1.60 -2.28 -2.40
C GLU A 167 -0.74 -1.94 -1.19
N VAL A 168 -1.16 -0.95 -0.43
CA VAL A 168 -0.51 -0.52 0.81
C VAL A 168 -1.51 -0.60 1.94
N ARG A 169 -1.15 -1.25 3.05
CA ARG A 169 -1.98 -1.38 4.24
C ARG A 169 -1.21 -1.07 5.51
N VAL A 170 -1.96 -0.62 6.51
CA VAL A 170 -1.52 -0.55 7.90
C VAL A 170 -1.77 -1.88 8.62
N ALA A 171 -1.24 -2.04 9.83
CA ALA A 171 -1.29 -3.29 10.58
C ALA A 171 -2.72 -3.79 10.82
N GLU A 172 -3.67 -2.88 11.02
CA GLU A 172 -5.08 -3.20 11.27
C GLU A 172 -5.84 -3.69 10.02
N GLY A 173 -5.22 -3.65 8.84
CA GLY A 173 -5.81 -4.14 7.59
C GLY A 173 -6.38 -3.07 6.67
N TYR A 174 -6.54 -1.84 7.14
CA TYR A 174 -6.99 -0.71 6.31
C TYR A 174 -5.89 -0.31 5.31
N GLY A 175 -6.29 0.12 4.11
CA GLY A 175 -5.31 0.47 3.11
C GLY A 175 -5.82 1.18 1.88
N MET A 176 -4.95 1.27 0.89
CA MET A 176 -5.15 1.93 -0.38
C MET A 176 -4.56 1.08 -1.51
N ARG A 177 -5.17 1.18 -2.68
CA ARG A 177 -4.73 0.44 -3.87
C ARG A 177 -4.63 1.33 -5.10
N TRP A 178 -3.61 1.07 -5.90
CA TRP A 178 -3.38 1.64 -7.22
C TRP A 178 -3.29 0.51 -8.24
N SER A 179 -3.52 0.83 -9.51
CA SER A 179 -3.29 -0.11 -10.59
C SER A 179 -2.66 0.52 -11.79
N GLN A 180 -2.05 -0.32 -12.61
CA GLN A 180 -1.56 -0.01 -13.93
C GLN A 180 -2.08 -1.08 -14.90
N ASP A 181 -2.73 -0.66 -15.98
CA ASP A 181 -3.14 -1.56 -17.07
C ASP A 181 -1.95 -1.77 -18.01
N ARG A 182 -1.54 -3.03 -18.19
CA ARG A 182 -0.42 -3.43 -19.05
C ARG A 182 -0.86 -4.34 -20.21
N SER A 183 -2.16 -4.44 -20.46
CA SER A 183 -2.70 -5.29 -21.54
C SER A 183 -2.30 -4.82 -22.94
N GLY A 184 -2.05 -3.51 -23.13
CA GLY A 184 -1.67 -2.91 -24.41
C GLY A 184 -0.16 -2.74 -24.66
N VAL A 185 0.70 -3.12 -23.71
CA VAL A 185 2.16 -2.96 -23.84
C VAL A 185 2.71 -4.12 -24.66
N GLN A 186 2.83 -3.93 -25.99
CA GLN A 186 3.59 -4.82 -26.88
C GLN A 186 4.88 -4.12 -27.31
N GLY A 187 6.03 -4.70 -26.96
CA GLY A 187 7.36 -4.22 -27.34
C GLY A 187 8.16 -3.57 -26.22
N ASP A 188 9.46 -3.51 -26.45
CA ASP A 188 10.57 -2.96 -25.67
C ASP A 188 10.53 -1.42 -25.46
N GLY A 189 9.39 -0.80 -25.81
CA GLY A 189 9.07 0.58 -25.51
C GLY A 189 8.40 0.73 -24.15
N TYR A 190 9.11 1.40 -23.23
CA TYR A 190 8.64 1.79 -21.89
C TYR A 190 7.47 2.80 -21.92
N ASP A 191 6.34 2.48 -22.55
CA ASP A 191 5.13 3.26 -22.34
C ASP A 191 4.52 2.84 -20.98
N ILE A 192 5.15 3.36 -19.92
CA ILE A 192 4.76 3.17 -18.54
C ILE A 192 3.43 3.90 -18.37
N THR A 193 2.31 3.18 -18.53
CA THR A 193 0.98 3.74 -18.27
C THR A 193 0.92 4.29 -16.85
N ALA A 194 0.36 5.48 -16.65
CA ALA A 194 0.36 6.11 -15.33
C ALA A 194 -0.41 5.24 -14.31
N TRP A 195 0.11 5.17 -13.08
CA TRP A 195 -0.62 4.54 -11.98
C TRP A 195 -1.93 5.27 -11.72
N THR A 196 -3.00 4.52 -11.52
CA THR A 196 -4.33 5.04 -11.24
C THR A 196 -4.75 4.63 -9.83
N PHE A 197 -5.19 5.59 -9.01
CA PHE A 197 -5.76 5.29 -7.71
C PHE A 197 -7.10 4.54 -7.86
N ARG A 198 -7.19 3.34 -7.30
CA ARG A 198 -8.36 2.47 -7.40
C ARG A 198 -9.33 2.66 -6.24
N GLY A 199 -8.81 2.95 -5.04
CA GLY A 199 -9.64 3.18 -3.87
C GLY A 199 -8.99 2.71 -2.57
N PHE A 200 -9.81 2.77 -1.52
CA PHE A 200 -9.49 2.30 -0.19
C PHE A 200 -9.82 0.81 -0.04
N VAL A 201 -9.22 0.16 0.95
CA VAL A 201 -9.42 -1.26 1.21
C VAL A 201 -9.64 -1.49 2.70
N GLU A 202 -10.66 -2.30 3.01
CA GLU A 202 -10.99 -2.72 4.37
C GLU A 202 -10.14 -3.93 4.80
N PRO A 203 -10.02 -4.20 6.11
CA PRO A 203 -9.41 -5.43 6.62
C PRO A 203 -10.04 -6.67 6.00
N MET A 204 -9.25 -7.72 5.79
CA MET A 204 -9.78 -8.98 5.27
C MET A 204 -10.83 -9.56 6.23
N MET A 205 -11.96 -9.96 5.67
CA MET A 205 -13.04 -10.63 6.40
C MET A 205 -13.08 -12.10 5.94
N GLU A 206 -13.03 -13.02 6.90
CA GLU A 206 -13.20 -14.45 6.65
C GLU A 206 -14.57 -14.69 5.99
N GLY A 207 -14.62 -15.45 4.90
CA GLY A 207 -15.85 -15.66 4.12
C GLY A 207 -16.34 -14.42 3.35
N GLY A 208 -15.55 -13.35 3.23
CA GLY A 208 -15.93 -12.11 2.55
C GLY A 208 -16.43 -12.31 1.11
N HIS A 209 -15.90 -13.31 0.40
CA HIS A 209 -16.38 -13.69 -0.93
C HIS A 209 -17.85 -14.13 -0.94
N GLU A 210 -18.28 -14.88 0.09
CA GLU A 210 -19.62 -15.48 0.18
C GLU A 210 -20.70 -14.44 0.52
N VAL A 211 -20.32 -13.39 1.25
CA VAL A 211 -21.22 -12.28 1.60
C VAL A 211 -21.13 -11.10 0.63
N GLY A 212 -20.47 -11.31 -0.52
CA GLY A 212 -20.25 -10.28 -1.54
C GLY A 212 -19.42 -9.15 -0.97
N TRP A 213 -18.10 -9.39 -0.90
CA TRP A 213 -17.08 -8.52 -0.30
C TRP A 213 -17.59 -7.11 -0.05
N ARG A 214 -17.75 -6.74 1.22
CA ARG A 214 -17.92 -5.34 1.58
C ARG A 214 -16.58 -4.64 1.37
N HIS A 215 -16.21 -4.41 0.10
CA HIS A 215 -15.28 -3.35 -0.27
C HIS A 215 -15.80 -2.05 0.30
#